data_AF-A0A1C6UHE6-F1
#
_entry.id   AF-A0A1C6UHE6-F1
#
_cell.length_a   1.000
_cell.length_b   1.000
_cell.length_c   1.000
_cell.angle_alpha   90.00
_cell.angle_beta   90.00
_cell.angle_gamma   90.00
#
_symmetry.space_group_name_H-M   'P 1'
#
loop_
_entity.id
_entity.type
_entity.pdbx_description
1 polymer ?
#
loop_
_entity_poly.entity_id
_entity_poly.type
_entity_poly.pdbx_seq_one_letter_code
_entity_poly.pdbx_strand_id
1 'polypeptide(L)'
;MVVPAFASVSYPWRVTNFPPNPLRRTAGLLAGLALGAALLAGCSSEGASTDCGLDACTVTFDRGVEASATILGVETRLVGAEGDQVTVEVAGEQLSLTIGQQAAEVAGFSVTLDGVTDQQVKIRVARNPGS
;
A
#
# COMPACT_ATOMS: atom_id res chain seq x y z
N MET A 1 55.20 -12.63 -6.39
CA MET A 1 54.39 -13.86 -6.45
C MET A 1 54.46 -14.55 -5.11
N VAL A 2 53.41 -14.42 -4.30
CA VAL A 2 53.22 -15.24 -3.08
C VAL A 2 51.76 -15.64 -3.08
N VAL A 3 51.52 -16.92 -3.33
CA VAL A 3 50.20 -17.57 -3.25
C VAL A 3 50.19 -18.35 -1.94
N PRO A 4 49.33 -18.05 -0.95
CA PRO A 4 49.13 -18.94 0.17
C PRO A 4 48.14 -20.04 -0.20
N ALA A 5 48.48 -21.24 0.24
CA ALA A 5 47.80 -22.50 0.03
C ALA A 5 46.43 -22.57 0.73
N PHE A 6 45.47 -23.18 0.04
CA PHE A 6 44.17 -23.57 0.59
C PHE A 6 44.36 -24.67 1.64
N ALA A 7 44.01 -24.38 2.89
CA ALA A 7 43.84 -25.37 3.95
C ALA A 7 42.35 -25.68 4.11
N SER A 8 41.96 -26.85 3.62
CA SER A 8 40.64 -27.45 3.73
C SER A 8 40.36 -27.86 5.18
N VAL A 9 39.52 -27.09 5.89
CA VAL A 9 38.99 -27.52 7.19
C VAL A 9 37.64 -28.20 6.97
N SER A 10 37.68 -29.52 7.13
CA SER A 10 36.54 -30.42 7.12
C SER A 10 35.67 -30.19 8.36
N TYR A 11 34.50 -29.57 8.21
CA TYR A 11 33.48 -29.51 9.26
C TYR A 11 32.65 -30.80 9.26
N PRO A 12 32.51 -31.52 10.40
CA PRO A 12 31.59 -32.63 10.50
C PRO A 12 30.15 -32.10 10.63
N TRP A 13 29.40 -32.13 9.53
CA TRP A 13 27.99 -31.79 9.51
C TRP A 13 27.19 -32.88 10.25
N ARG A 14 26.70 -32.57 11.46
CA ARG A 14 25.65 -33.37 12.11
C ARG A 14 24.36 -33.22 11.31
N VAL A 15 24.03 -34.24 10.51
CA VAL A 15 22.70 -34.40 9.94
C VAL A 15 21.77 -34.92 11.04
N THR A 16 21.10 -34.02 11.75
CA THR A 16 20.00 -34.42 12.63
C THR A 16 18.77 -34.72 11.78
N ASN A 17 18.53 -36.02 11.58
CA ASN A 17 17.30 -36.54 10.97
C ASN A 17 16.12 -36.31 11.93
N PHE A 18 15.37 -35.22 11.74
CA PHE A 18 14.14 -34.97 12.49
C PHE A 18 13.00 -35.80 11.88
N PRO A 19 12.27 -36.61 12.68
CA PRO A 19 11.14 -37.37 12.15
C PRO A 19 10.03 -36.43 11.65
N PRO A 20 9.43 -36.70 10.49
CA PRO A 20 8.34 -35.88 9.97
C PRO A 20 7.08 -36.12 10.80
N ASN A 21 6.85 -35.25 11.78
CA ASN A 21 5.62 -35.27 12.57
C ASN A 21 4.46 -34.80 11.66
N PRO A 22 3.40 -35.60 11.42
CA PRO A 22 2.33 -35.30 10.46
C PRO A 22 1.43 -34.13 10.87
N LEU A 23 1.62 -33.60 12.08
CA LEU A 23 0.87 -32.46 12.65
C LEU A 23 1.30 -31.09 12.14
N ARG A 24 2.34 -30.99 11.28
CA ARG A 24 2.86 -29.69 10.82
C ARG A 24 2.16 -29.10 9.59
N ARG A 25 1.17 -29.79 8.99
CA ARG A 25 0.56 -29.33 7.74
C ARG A 25 -0.53 -28.28 7.91
N THR A 26 -1.05 -28.08 9.13
CA THR A 26 -2.15 -27.14 9.42
C THR A 26 -1.70 -25.82 10.05
N ALA A 27 -0.44 -25.70 10.49
CA ALA A 27 0.06 -24.50 11.16
C ALA A 27 0.50 -23.37 10.21
N GLY A 28 0.62 -23.61 8.90
CA GLY A 28 1.05 -22.59 7.94
C GLY A 28 -0.04 -21.59 7.54
N LEU A 29 -1.31 -21.99 7.62
CA LEU A 29 -2.44 -21.18 7.14
C LEU A 29 -2.77 -19.99 8.05
N LEU A 30 -2.50 -20.10 9.35
CA LEU A 30 -2.77 -19.03 10.31
C LEU A 30 -1.73 -17.90 10.26
N ALA A 31 -0.49 -18.18 9.89
CA ALA A 31 0.55 -17.15 9.73
C ALA A 31 0.29 -16.26 8.51
N GLY A 32 -0.21 -16.82 7.39
CA GLY A 32 -0.54 -16.03 6.20
C GLY A 32 -1.67 -15.02 6.41
N LEU A 33 -2.68 -15.38 7.19
CA LEU A 33 -3.80 -14.50 7.54
C LEU A 33 -3.39 -13.33 8.43
N ALA A 34 -2.44 -13.54 9.36
CA ALA A 34 -1.95 -12.47 10.24
C ALA A 34 -1.11 -11.43 9.48
N LEU A 35 -0.26 -11.86 8.54
CA LEU A 35 0.51 -10.94 7.69
C LEU A 35 -0.38 -10.23 6.65
N GLY A 36 -1.41 -10.90 6.12
CA GLY A 36 -2.39 -10.27 5.22
C GLY A 36 -3.23 -9.19 5.90
N ALA A 37 -3.64 -9.41 7.15
CA ALA A 37 -4.40 -8.43 7.92
C ALA A 37 -3.59 -7.19 8.34
N ALA A 38 -2.28 -7.34 8.59
CA ALA A 38 -1.41 -6.22 8.95
C ALA A 38 -1.23 -5.22 7.79
N LEU A 39 -1.30 -5.67 6.54
CA LEU A 39 -1.27 -4.79 5.36
C LEU A 39 -2.58 -4.01 5.19
N LEU A 40 -3.70 -4.59 5.60
CA LEU A 40 -5.03 -3.94 5.57
C LEU A 40 -5.20 -2.92 6.70
N ALA A 41 -4.43 -3.01 7.79
CA ALA A 41 -4.47 -2.08 8.91
C ALA A 41 -3.94 -0.67 8.57
N GLY A 42 -3.39 -0.46 7.37
CA GLY A 42 -2.93 0.84 6.89
C GLY A 42 -3.98 1.68 6.15
N CYS A 43 -5.19 1.16 5.92
CA CYS A 43 -6.31 1.91 5.35
C CYS A 43 -7.31 2.22 6.48
N SER A 44 -7.25 3.43 7.03
CA SER A 44 -8.25 3.97 7.97
C SER A 44 -8.95 5.14 7.29
N SER A 45 -10.27 5.10 7.19
CA SER A 45 -11.04 6.14 6.49
C SER A 45 -12.23 6.62 7.33
N GLU A 46 -12.44 7.93 7.33
CA GLU A 46 -13.53 8.61 8.02
C GLU A 46 -14.29 9.45 6.98
N GLY A 47 -15.57 9.10 6.75
CA GLY A 47 -16.37 9.74 5.70
C GLY A 47 -15.96 9.38 4.26
N ALA A 48 -15.17 8.30 4.09
CA ALA A 48 -14.75 7.81 2.79
C ALA A 48 -14.71 6.27 2.76
N SER A 49 -14.99 5.68 1.59
CA SER A 49 -14.85 4.24 1.34
C SER A 49 -13.54 3.96 0.61
N THR A 50 -12.66 3.16 1.21
CA THR A 50 -11.37 2.77 0.63
C THR A 50 -11.39 1.31 0.18
N ASP A 51 -11.09 1.07 -1.10
CA ASP A 51 -10.87 -0.25 -1.68
C ASP A 51 -9.38 -0.42 -1.98
N CYS A 52 -8.66 -1.09 -1.07
CA CYS A 52 -7.20 -1.21 -1.10
C CYS A 52 -6.78 -2.58 -1.67
N GLY A 53 -6.18 -2.59 -2.86
CA GLY A 53 -5.48 -3.73 -3.44
C GLY A 53 -4.03 -3.82 -2.95
N LEU A 54 -3.23 -4.72 -3.54
CA LEU A 54 -1.83 -4.94 -3.12
C LEU A 54 -0.94 -3.71 -3.40
N ASP A 55 -1.14 -3.06 -4.54
CA ASP A 55 -0.28 -1.98 -5.03
C ASP A 55 -1.02 -0.66 -5.25
N ALA A 56 -2.35 -0.67 -5.16
CA ALA A 56 -3.19 0.50 -5.41
C ALA A 56 -4.43 0.50 -4.53
N CYS A 57 -4.85 1.69 -4.11
CA CYS A 57 -6.01 1.95 -3.29
C CYS A 57 -6.95 2.92 -4.00
N THR A 58 -8.23 2.61 -4.06
CA THR A 58 -9.26 3.49 -4.59
C THR A 58 -10.04 4.07 -3.43
N VAL A 59 -10.00 5.39 -3.26
CA VAL A 59 -10.69 6.13 -2.22
C VAL A 59 -11.90 6.81 -2.82
N THR A 60 -13.07 6.57 -2.26
CA THR A 60 -14.32 7.23 -2.64
C THR A 60 -14.74 8.15 -1.50
N PHE A 61 -14.65 9.45 -1.73
CA PHE A 61 -15.09 10.49 -0.80
C PHE A 61 -16.53 10.89 -1.13
N ASP A 62 -17.41 10.96 -0.14
CA ASP A 62 -18.74 11.53 -0.33
C ASP A 62 -18.65 13.07 -0.35
N ARG A 63 -19.34 13.72 -1.29
CA ARG A 63 -19.32 15.19 -1.42
C ARG A 63 -20.18 15.83 -0.32
N GLY A 64 -19.71 16.96 0.20
CA GLY A 64 -20.44 17.76 1.18
C GLY A 64 -20.17 17.39 2.64
N VAL A 65 -19.24 16.48 2.91
CA VAL A 65 -18.71 16.19 4.25
C VAL A 65 -17.21 16.42 4.28
N GLU A 66 -16.66 16.85 5.43
CA GLU A 66 -15.22 16.80 5.63
C GLU A 66 -14.80 15.34 5.73
N ALA A 67 -14.02 14.88 4.75
CA ALA A 67 -13.60 13.48 4.66
C ALA A 67 -12.08 13.38 4.57
N SER A 68 -11.53 12.45 5.34
CA SER A 68 -10.10 12.15 5.42
C SER A 68 -9.91 10.65 5.41
N ALA A 69 -8.87 10.21 4.72
CA ALA A 69 -8.49 8.81 4.67
C ALA A 69 -6.98 8.70 4.78
N THR A 70 -6.52 7.85 5.69
CA THR A 70 -5.13 7.43 5.78
C THR A 70 -4.98 6.16 4.96
N ILE A 71 -4.15 6.20 3.92
CA ILE A 71 -3.88 5.08 3.02
C ILE A 71 -2.39 4.78 3.07
N LEU A 72 -2.03 3.54 3.40
CA LEU A 72 -0.63 3.08 3.43
C LEU A 72 0.27 3.96 4.34
N GLY A 73 -0.31 4.57 5.38
CA GLY A 73 0.38 5.47 6.30
C GLY A 73 0.49 6.93 5.82
N VAL A 74 -0.06 7.26 4.65
CA VAL A 74 -0.17 8.63 4.13
C VAL A 74 -1.57 9.15 4.36
N GLU A 75 -1.69 10.30 5.00
CA GLU A 75 -2.97 10.99 5.15
C GLU A 75 -3.36 11.69 3.85
N THR A 76 -4.62 11.49 3.46
CA THR A 76 -5.26 12.17 2.33
C THR A 76 -6.51 12.88 2.82
N ARG A 77 -6.68 14.13 2.43
CA ARG A 77 -7.80 14.97 2.83
C ARG A 77 -8.41 15.64 1.61
N LEU A 78 -9.73 15.59 1.52
CA LEU A 78 -10.45 16.36 0.52
C LEU A 78 -10.56 17.82 1.01
N VAL A 79 -9.90 18.75 0.32
CA VAL A 79 -9.94 20.18 0.65
C VAL A 79 -11.07 20.88 -0.11
N GLY A 80 -11.32 20.45 -1.34
CA GLY A 80 -12.40 21.00 -2.17
C GLY A 80 -12.63 20.20 -3.43
N ALA A 81 -13.85 20.25 -3.95
CA ALA A 81 -14.19 19.69 -5.25
C ALA A 81 -15.12 20.66 -5.98
N GLU A 82 -14.63 21.31 -7.02
CA GLU A 82 -15.35 22.28 -7.84
C GLU A 82 -15.45 21.78 -9.29
N GLY A 83 -16.68 21.47 -9.73
CA GLY A 83 -16.91 20.89 -11.05
C GLY A 83 -16.10 19.61 -11.27
N ASP A 84 -15.20 19.64 -12.26
CA ASP A 84 -14.30 18.55 -12.65
C ASP A 84 -12.90 18.61 -12.02
N GLN A 85 -12.64 19.65 -11.21
CA GLN A 85 -11.38 19.85 -10.49
C GLN A 85 -11.55 19.51 -9.01
N VAL A 86 -10.59 18.77 -8.48
CA VAL A 86 -10.56 18.34 -7.08
C VAL A 86 -9.24 18.74 -6.46
N THR A 87 -9.31 19.44 -5.34
CA THR A 87 -8.16 19.78 -4.51
C THR A 87 -8.10 18.82 -3.34
N VAL A 88 -7.04 18.03 -3.30
CA VAL A 88 -6.75 17.10 -2.21
C VAL A 88 -5.42 17.45 -1.58
N GLU A 89 -5.31 17.23 -0.28
CA GLU A 89 -4.05 17.27 0.43
C GLU A 89 -3.59 15.84 0.66
N VAL A 90 -2.37 15.52 0.26
CA VAL A 90 -1.78 14.19 0.39
C VAL A 90 -0.42 14.34 1.06
N ALA A 91 -0.21 13.65 2.17
CA ALA A 91 1.00 13.79 3.00
C ALA A 91 1.28 15.24 3.45
N GLY A 92 0.24 16.09 3.59
CA GLY A 92 0.39 17.52 3.92
C GLY A 92 0.74 18.42 2.72
N GLU A 93 0.73 17.88 1.50
CA GLU A 93 0.99 18.63 0.26
C GLU A 93 -0.29 18.75 -0.57
N GLN A 94 -0.62 19.97 -1.00
CA GLN A 94 -1.88 20.26 -1.67
C GLN A 94 -1.75 20.07 -3.18
N LEU A 95 -2.57 19.19 -3.74
CA LEU A 95 -2.58 18.80 -5.14
C LEU A 95 -3.94 19.11 -5.76
N SER A 96 -3.91 19.72 -6.93
CA SER A 96 -5.11 19.88 -7.76
C SER A 96 -5.10 18.82 -8.86
N LEU A 97 -6.13 17.99 -8.85
CA LEU A 97 -6.35 16.93 -9.82
C LEU A 97 -7.56 17.29 -10.68
N THR A 98 -7.50 16.94 -11.96
CA THR A 98 -8.59 17.15 -12.91
C THR A 98 -8.89 15.84 -13.62
N ILE A 99 -10.17 15.58 -13.91
CA ILE A 99 -10.58 14.35 -14.60
C ILE A 99 -9.84 14.21 -15.92
N GLY A 100 -9.34 13.00 -16.19
CA GLY A 100 -8.65 12.67 -17.43
C GLY A 100 -7.24 13.24 -17.57
N GLN A 101 -6.71 13.92 -16.54
CA GLN A 101 -5.30 14.29 -16.50
C GLN A 101 -4.41 13.13 -16.06
N GLN A 102 -3.12 13.29 -16.33
CA GLN A 102 -2.09 12.34 -15.92
C GLN A 102 -2.00 12.25 -14.39
N ALA A 103 -1.58 11.09 -13.88
CA ALA A 103 -1.41 10.88 -12.44
C ALA A 103 -0.43 11.93 -11.87
N ALA A 104 -0.81 12.58 -10.77
CA ALA A 104 0.08 13.44 -10.02
C ALA A 104 0.94 12.59 -9.08
N GLU A 105 2.23 12.90 -8.96
CA GLU A 105 3.13 12.14 -8.10
C GLU A 105 3.42 12.92 -6.82
N VAL A 106 3.24 12.26 -5.67
CA VAL A 106 3.50 12.85 -4.35
C VAL A 106 4.01 11.77 -3.40
N ALA A 107 5.10 12.05 -2.68
CA ALA A 107 5.66 11.14 -1.68
C ALA A 107 5.90 9.69 -2.17
N GLY A 108 6.16 9.48 -3.47
CA GLY A 108 6.35 8.13 -4.06
C GLY A 108 5.05 7.40 -4.44
N PHE A 109 3.91 8.09 -4.41
CA PHE A 109 2.61 7.60 -4.84
C PHE A 109 2.12 8.34 -6.08
N SER A 110 1.52 7.61 -7.00
CA SER A 110 0.80 8.17 -8.15
C SER A 110 -0.68 8.32 -7.79
N VAL A 111 -1.16 9.56 -7.77
CA VAL A 111 -2.52 9.94 -7.42
C VAL A 111 -3.27 10.37 -8.68
N THR A 112 -4.38 9.70 -8.97
CA THR A 112 -5.18 9.95 -10.16
C THR A 112 -6.63 10.17 -9.79
N LEU A 113 -7.29 11.11 -10.45
CA LEU A 113 -8.73 11.29 -10.33
C LEU A 113 -9.44 10.32 -11.28
N ASP A 114 -10.05 9.29 -10.71
CA ASP A 114 -10.73 8.21 -11.45
C ASP A 114 -12.13 8.66 -11.91
N GLY A 115 -12.80 9.49 -11.10
CA GLY A 115 -14.06 10.12 -11.49
C GLY A 115 -14.67 11.04 -10.42
N VAL A 116 -15.50 11.96 -10.85
CA VAL A 116 -16.26 12.89 -10.00
C VAL A 116 -17.72 12.82 -10.42
N THR A 117 -18.60 12.63 -9.45
CA THR A 117 -20.05 12.69 -9.62
C THR A 117 -20.62 13.79 -8.74
N ASP A 118 -21.93 14.05 -8.84
CA ASP A 118 -22.60 15.02 -7.97
C ASP A 118 -22.56 14.63 -6.49
N GLN A 119 -22.37 13.35 -6.19
CA GLN A 119 -22.43 12.80 -4.84
C GLN A 119 -21.09 12.29 -4.33
N GLN A 120 -20.15 11.91 -5.21
CA GLN A 120 -18.95 11.18 -4.83
C GLN A 120 -17.73 11.57 -5.68
N VAL A 121 -16.55 11.52 -5.07
CA VAL A 121 -15.26 11.74 -5.72
C VAL A 121 -14.42 10.48 -5.55
N LYS A 122 -14.00 9.89 -6.67
CA LYS A 122 -13.18 8.67 -6.72
C LYS A 122 -11.76 9.02 -7.10
N ILE A 123 -10.84 8.74 -6.19
CA ILE A 123 -9.41 8.98 -6.34
C ILE A 123 -8.71 7.63 -6.24
N ARG A 124 -7.82 7.36 -7.19
CA ARG A 124 -6.95 6.20 -7.16
C ARG A 124 -5.56 6.62 -6.74
N VAL A 125 -5.04 5.97 -5.71
CA VAL A 125 -3.67 6.15 -5.20
C VAL A 125 -2.93 4.85 -5.42
N ALA A 126 -1.93 4.85 -6.30
CA ALA A 126 -1.08 3.69 -6.55
C ALA A 126 0.32 3.96 -6.00
N ARG A 127 0.98 2.92 -5.47
CA ARG A 127 2.41 2.99 -5.16
C ARG A 127 3.16 3.07 -6.49
N ASN A 128 4.06 4.04 -6.66
CA ASN A 128 4.95 4.05 -7.80
C ASN A 128 6.21 3.22 -7.46
N PRO A 129 6.38 2.00 -7.99
CA PRO A 129 7.53 1.14 -7.69
C PRO A 129 8.85 1.66 -8.27
N GLY A 130 8.86 2.81 -8.97
CA GLY A 130 10.04 3.44 -9.56
C GLY A 130 10.71 4.53 -8.71
N SER A 131 10.40 4.63 -7.41
CA SER A 131 11.02 5.59 -6.46
C SER A 131 12.08 4.97 -5.55
#